data_AF-A0A455BE63-F1
#
_entry.id   AF-A0A455BE63-F1
#
_cell.length_a   1.000
_cell.length_b   1.000
_cell.length_c   1.000
_cell.angle_alpha   90.00
_cell.angle_beta   90.00
_cell.angle_gamma   90.00
#
_symmetry.space_group_name_H-M   'P 1'
#
loop_
_entity.id
_entity.type
_entity.pdbx_description
1 polymer ?
#
loop_
_entity_poly.entity_id
_entity_poly.type
_entity_poly.pdbx_seq_one_letter_code
_entity_poly.pdbx_strand_id
1 'polypeptide(L)'
;SLQHLSLNKGKGKIHSKRRLSYDLFTTAIVFVTLPGTYCQQREVEAITEGDEDDRGCCCCKPGHPLHLLSCNAAFNLRWLTWEITRAQYILEGYSIMDNNAATMLQVFDLRRILIRYYIKSIIYYMVTSPKLISWIRNESLLKSLQPFAKWHYIERDLAMFNMNIDDDYVPCLQGITRASYCNVYLEWIQYCARRRQEPSKHLDSDEDSPLVTLSFALCILGRRALGTAAHGMAISLDSFLYGLHTLFKGDFRITAQDEWVFADIDLLHKVVAPALRMSLKLHQDQFTCPDEYEDPVVLYEAIQSFEKKVVICHEGDPAWRGAVLANREELLTLRHVVDEGADEYKVIM
;
A
#
# COMPACT_ATOMS: atom_id res chain seq x y z
N SER A 1 39.45 22.50 -35.75
CA SER A 1 39.52 21.13 -35.21
C SER A 1 38.98 21.15 -33.80
N LEU A 2 37.81 20.53 -33.59
CA LEU A 2 37.22 20.07 -32.32
C LEU A 2 37.32 20.97 -31.08
N GLN A 3 36.19 21.60 -30.73
CA GLN A 3 35.73 21.63 -29.33
C GLN A 3 34.24 21.26 -29.30
N HIS A 4 33.97 20.09 -28.74
CA HIS A 4 32.66 19.54 -28.41
C HIS A 4 32.22 20.11 -27.07
N LEU A 5 31.06 20.78 -27.01
CA LEU A 5 30.19 20.89 -25.83
C LEU A 5 28.91 21.64 -26.22
N SER A 6 27.81 20.91 -26.38
CA SER A 6 26.46 21.48 -26.47
C SER A 6 25.53 20.63 -25.63
N LEU A 7 25.45 20.94 -24.33
CA LEU A 7 24.27 20.71 -23.52
C LEU A 7 23.40 21.96 -23.63
N ASN A 8 22.22 21.85 -24.25
CA ASN A 8 21.18 22.84 -23.98
C ASN A 8 19.77 22.25 -24.07
N LYS A 9 19.25 21.92 -22.87
CA LYS A 9 17.89 22.07 -22.36
C LYS A 9 16.76 22.23 -23.40
N GLY A 10 16.06 21.12 -23.68
CA GLY A 10 14.72 21.12 -24.25
C GLY A 10 13.66 20.99 -23.14
N LYS A 11 12.87 22.04 -22.97
CA LYS A 11 11.80 22.19 -21.96
C LYS A 11 10.66 21.18 -22.20
N GLY A 12 10.39 20.30 -21.24
CA GLY A 12 9.19 19.45 -21.22
C GLY A 12 7.94 20.27 -20.89
N LYS A 13 6.86 20.12 -21.68
CA LYS A 13 5.56 20.76 -21.47
C LYS A 13 4.60 19.73 -20.86
N ILE A 14 3.87 20.12 -19.81
CA ILE A 14 2.81 19.33 -19.17
C ILE A 14 1.51 20.16 -19.22
N HIS A 15 0.36 19.52 -19.43
CA HIS A 15 -0.96 20.15 -19.65
C HIS A 15 -2.00 19.72 -18.59
N SER A 16 -2.73 20.64 -17.92
CA SER A 16 -4.01 20.33 -17.24
C SER A 16 -4.84 21.52 -16.67
N LYS A 17 -6.15 21.52 -17.04
CA LYS A 17 -7.42 21.82 -16.31
C LYS A 17 -8.23 23.14 -16.52
N ARG A 18 -9.55 22.98 -16.74
CA ARG A 18 -10.63 24.01 -16.80
C ARG A 18 -11.52 24.04 -15.55
N ARG A 19 -12.13 25.20 -15.31
CA ARG A 19 -13.01 25.55 -14.18
C ARG A 19 -14.42 25.91 -14.70
N LEU A 20 -15.47 25.25 -14.19
CA LEU A 20 -16.78 25.86 -13.88
C LEU A 20 -17.68 24.89 -13.08
N SER A 21 -18.09 25.38 -11.89
CA SER A 21 -19.25 25.03 -11.06
C SER A 21 -19.37 23.61 -10.47
N TYR A 22 -19.08 23.54 -9.16
CA TYR A 22 -19.52 22.60 -8.11
C TYR A 22 -19.62 21.09 -8.42
N ASP A 23 -18.81 20.33 -7.67
CA ASP A 23 -18.94 18.90 -7.33
C ASP A 23 -18.73 17.86 -8.45
N LEU A 24 -17.48 17.75 -8.94
CA LEU A 24 -16.73 16.50 -9.21
C LEU A 24 -15.45 16.88 -9.98
N PHE A 25 -14.30 16.93 -9.31
CA PHE A 25 -13.04 17.33 -9.95
C PHE A 25 -12.07 16.15 -10.07
N THR A 26 -12.10 15.43 -11.20
CA THR A 26 -10.99 14.54 -11.60
C THR A 26 -9.86 15.41 -12.17
N THR A 27 -8.74 15.52 -11.48
CA THR A 27 -7.53 16.20 -11.99
C THR A 27 -6.66 15.12 -12.64
N ALA A 28 -6.66 15.02 -13.97
CA ALA A 28 -5.67 14.22 -14.69
C ALA A 28 -4.49 15.13 -15.04
N ILE A 29 -3.31 14.81 -14.50
CA ILE A 29 -2.03 15.40 -14.91
C ILE A 29 -1.37 14.37 -15.82
N VAL A 30 -1.19 14.74 -17.07
CA VAL A 30 -0.64 13.91 -18.16
C VAL A 30 0.89 14.08 -18.15
N PHE A 31 1.62 13.05 -17.77
CA PHE A 31 3.08 13.08 -17.63
C PHE A 31 3.75 12.69 -18.97
N VAL A 32 3.71 13.59 -19.96
CA VAL A 32 4.20 13.31 -21.32
C VAL A 32 5.73 13.10 -21.40
N THR A 33 6.51 13.37 -20.35
CA THR A 33 7.99 13.39 -20.44
C THR A 33 8.73 12.74 -19.27
N LEU A 34 8.32 11.55 -18.83
CA LEU A 34 9.19 10.65 -18.07
C LEU A 34 9.38 9.36 -18.88
N PRO A 35 10.52 9.17 -19.58
CA PRO A 35 10.79 7.92 -20.28
C PRO A 35 10.72 6.73 -19.31
N GLY A 36 9.89 5.74 -19.62
CA GLY A 36 9.85 4.45 -18.90
C GLY A 36 8.75 4.31 -17.83
N THR A 37 7.74 5.19 -17.80
CA THR A 37 6.57 4.99 -16.92
C THR A 37 5.41 4.32 -17.66
N TYR A 38 4.68 3.41 -17.00
CA TYR A 38 3.50 2.73 -17.56
C TYR A 38 2.43 3.71 -18.08
N CYS A 39 2.33 4.89 -17.45
CA CYS A 39 1.43 5.95 -17.88
C CYS A 39 1.79 6.51 -19.28
N GLN A 40 3.07 6.55 -19.64
CA GLN A 40 3.53 6.99 -20.95
C GLN A 40 3.11 6.02 -22.06
N GLN A 41 3.23 4.71 -21.84
CA GLN A 41 2.90 3.71 -22.85
C GLN A 41 1.39 3.69 -23.15
N ARG A 42 0.56 3.75 -22.10
CA ARG A 42 -0.91 3.89 -22.22
C ARG A 42 -1.34 5.18 -22.92
N GLU A 43 -0.64 6.28 -22.69
CA GLU A 43 -0.91 7.55 -23.38
C GLU A 43 -0.48 7.51 -24.84
N VAL A 44 0.67 6.91 -25.16
CA VAL A 44 1.11 6.73 -26.55
C VAL A 44 0.11 5.85 -27.29
N GLU A 45 -0.31 4.73 -26.70
CA GLU A 45 -1.31 3.82 -27.27
C GLU A 45 -2.63 4.56 -27.58
N ALA A 46 -3.14 5.36 -26.64
CA ALA A 46 -4.36 6.17 -26.83
C ALA A 46 -4.22 7.31 -27.84
N ILE A 47 -2.99 7.80 -28.11
CA ILE A 47 -2.71 8.81 -29.15
C ILE A 47 -2.52 8.14 -30.52
N THR A 48 -2.00 6.92 -30.57
CA THR A 48 -1.81 6.15 -31.81
C THR A 48 -3.04 5.37 -32.25
N GLU A 49 -4.03 5.14 -31.37
CA GLU A 49 -5.34 4.63 -31.76
C GLU A 49 -5.99 5.63 -32.73
N GLY A 50 -6.06 5.23 -34.01
CA GLY A 50 -6.70 6.02 -35.04
C GLY A 50 -8.21 6.13 -34.79
N ASP A 51 -8.78 7.25 -35.20
CA ASP A 51 -10.23 7.54 -35.17
C ASP A 51 -10.97 6.72 -36.25
N GLU A 52 -10.86 5.39 -36.19
CA GLU A 52 -11.53 4.45 -37.11
C GLU A 52 -13.05 4.40 -36.85
N ASP A 53 -13.51 4.93 -35.71
CA ASP A 53 -14.89 4.86 -35.23
C ASP A 53 -15.68 6.17 -35.29
N ASP A 54 -15.34 7.13 -36.17
CA ASP A 54 -16.22 8.27 -36.48
C ASP A 54 -17.39 7.86 -37.42
N ARG A 55 -17.99 6.69 -37.19
CA ARG A 55 -19.19 6.21 -37.88
C ARG A 55 -20.48 6.56 -37.12
N GLY A 56 -20.70 7.86 -37.00
CA GLY A 56 -22.05 8.46 -37.02
C GLY A 56 -22.90 8.36 -35.75
N CYS A 57 -23.68 9.42 -35.53
CA CYS A 57 -24.82 9.41 -34.61
C CYS A 57 -26.09 8.99 -35.38
N CYS A 58 -26.97 8.25 -34.69
CA CYS A 58 -28.33 7.85 -35.09
C CYS A 58 -28.92 8.54 -36.33
N CYS A 59 -29.18 7.74 -37.38
CA CYS A 59 -30.18 7.94 -38.44
C CYS A 59 -30.16 9.23 -39.29
N CYS A 60 -29.21 10.16 -39.13
CA CYS A 60 -29.11 11.34 -39.99
C CYS A 60 -27.66 11.63 -40.35
N LYS A 61 -27.33 11.63 -41.65
CA LYS A 61 -26.05 12.10 -42.17
C LYS A 61 -26.20 13.51 -42.75
N PRO A 62 -26.14 14.60 -41.96
CA PRO A 62 -25.81 15.88 -42.54
C PRO A 62 -24.32 15.82 -42.90
N GLY A 63 -24.01 15.91 -44.19
CA GLY A 63 -22.63 16.13 -44.63
C GLY A 63 -22.07 17.36 -43.93
N HIS A 64 -20.86 17.25 -43.37
CA HIS A 64 -20.15 18.39 -42.84
C HIS A 64 -19.46 19.13 -43.99
N PRO A 65 -19.46 20.47 -44.01
CA PRO A 65 -18.72 21.23 -45.02
C PRO A 65 -17.22 20.92 -44.94
N LEU A 66 -16.55 20.84 -46.09
CA LEU A 66 -15.10 20.61 -46.13
C LEU A 66 -14.37 21.64 -45.25
N HIS A 67 -13.42 21.16 -44.45
CA HIS A 67 -12.61 21.89 -43.47
C HIS A 67 -13.27 22.22 -42.11
N LEU A 68 -14.46 21.71 -41.81
CA LEU A 68 -15.08 21.83 -40.48
C LEU A 68 -15.34 20.45 -39.88
N LEU A 69 -15.05 20.35 -38.58
CA LEU A 69 -15.32 19.15 -37.78
C LEU A 69 -16.83 18.91 -37.67
N SER A 70 -17.25 17.65 -37.62
CA SER A 70 -18.63 17.30 -37.29
C SER A 70 -18.96 17.82 -35.88
N CYS A 71 -20.24 18.09 -35.58
CA CYS A 71 -20.61 18.53 -34.22
C CYS A 71 -20.23 17.50 -33.15
N ASN A 72 -20.27 16.21 -33.49
CA ASN A 72 -19.83 15.13 -32.59
C ASN A 72 -18.31 15.19 -32.39
N ALA A 73 -17.53 15.34 -33.47
CA ALA A 73 -16.08 15.48 -33.39
C ALA A 73 -15.67 16.77 -32.67
N ALA A 74 -16.36 17.89 -32.88
CA ALA A 74 -16.09 19.15 -32.19
C ALA A 74 -16.44 19.09 -30.70
N PHE A 75 -17.53 18.39 -30.32
CA PHE A 75 -17.91 18.17 -28.93
C PHE A 75 -16.95 17.19 -28.25
N ASN A 76 -16.59 16.08 -28.91
CA ASN A 76 -15.58 15.13 -28.44
C ASN A 76 -14.22 15.82 -28.31
N LEU A 77 -13.76 16.57 -29.31
CA LEU A 77 -12.54 17.36 -29.22
C LEU A 77 -12.66 18.39 -28.10
N ARG A 78 -13.79 19.06 -27.91
CA ARG A 78 -13.95 20.02 -26.80
C ARG A 78 -13.86 19.33 -25.43
N TRP A 79 -14.38 18.11 -25.33
CA TRP A 79 -14.37 17.29 -24.12
C TRP A 79 -13.02 16.62 -23.85
N LEU A 80 -12.27 16.34 -24.91
CA LEU A 80 -10.94 15.70 -24.91
C LEU A 80 -9.77 16.69 -25.01
N THR A 81 -10.04 17.99 -25.23
CA THR A 81 -8.99 19.01 -25.39
C THR A 81 -8.53 19.57 -24.05
N TRP A 82 -7.21 19.55 -23.87
CA TRP A 82 -6.52 20.06 -22.68
C TRP A 82 -6.30 21.57 -22.76
N GLU A 83 -6.39 22.26 -21.62
CA GLU A 83 -6.04 23.69 -21.50
C GLU A 83 -4.74 23.86 -20.70
N ILE A 84 -3.86 24.76 -21.17
CA ILE A 84 -2.55 25.03 -20.56
C ILE A 84 -2.74 25.99 -19.38
N THR A 85 -2.68 25.47 -18.15
CA THR A 85 -2.75 26.29 -16.93
C THR A 85 -1.40 26.89 -16.53
N ARG A 86 -0.29 26.17 -16.73
CA ARG A 86 1.08 26.67 -16.50
C ARG A 86 2.06 26.09 -17.53
N ALA A 87 2.94 26.94 -18.06
CA ALA A 87 3.87 26.58 -19.12
C ALA A 87 5.26 26.12 -18.63
N GLN A 88 5.56 26.29 -17.35
CA GLN A 88 6.85 25.93 -16.75
C GLN A 88 6.61 25.31 -15.37
N TYR A 89 6.83 24.00 -15.27
CA TYR A 89 6.91 23.28 -14.02
C TYR A 89 8.22 22.50 -14.04
N ILE A 90 9.14 22.81 -13.13
CA ILE A 90 10.40 22.08 -12.97
C ILE A 90 10.11 21.01 -11.94
N LEU A 91 10.02 19.75 -12.40
CA LEU A 91 9.92 18.60 -11.51
C LEU A 91 11.35 18.11 -11.24
N GLU A 92 11.73 18.03 -9.98
CA GLU A 92 12.97 17.37 -9.58
C GLU A 92 12.80 15.86 -9.77
N GLY A 93 13.77 15.23 -10.44
CA GLY A 93 13.72 13.80 -10.72
C GLY A 93 14.17 12.99 -9.51
N TYR A 94 13.52 11.85 -9.29
CA TYR A 94 13.96 10.86 -8.31
C TYR A 94 15.09 9.98 -8.88
N SER A 95 16.04 9.60 -8.05
CA SER A 95 16.97 8.51 -8.37
C SER A 95 16.26 7.19 -8.12
N ILE A 96 16.00 6.42 -9.17
CA ILE A 96 15.21 5.19 -9.08
C ILE A 96 16.11 4.00 -8.74
N MET A 97 15.78 3.29 -7.67
CA MET A 97 16.35 1.99 -7.32
C MET A 97 15.32 0.89 -7.59
N ASP A 98 15.68 -0.13 -8.36
CA ASP A 98 14.83 -1.29 -8.69
C ASP A 98 15.46 -2.57 -8.10
N ASN A 99 14.77 -3.18 -7.12
CA ASN A 99 15.18 -4.43 -6.50
C ASN A 99 14.15 -5.53 -6.75
N ASN A 100 14.60 -6.71 -7.19
CA ASN A 100 13.72 -7.85 -7.40
C ASN A 100 13.24 -8.42 -6.04
N ALA A 101 11.93 -8.37 -5.80
CA ALA A 101 11.31 -8.82 -4.55
C ALA A 101 11.48 -10.33 -4.32
N ALA A 102 11.64 -11.13 -5.37
CA ALA A 102 11.94 -12.55 -5.26
C ALA A 102 13.24 -12.77 -4.48
N THR A 103 14.29 -12.01 -4.78
CA THR A 103 15.58 -12.10 -4.06
C THR A 103 15.48 -11.68 -2.59
N MET A 104 14.59 -10.72 -2.30
CA MET A 104 14.34 -10.25 -0.94
C MET A 104 13.51 -11.23 -0.11
N LEU A 105 12.73 -12.13 -0.72
CA LEU A 105 11.74 -12.95 -0.02
C LEU A 105 11.87 -14.45 -0.30
N GLN A 106 12.92 -14.88 -1.02
CA GLN A 106 13.09 -16.26 -1.45
C GLN A 106 13.15 -17.23 -0.26
N VAL A 107 13.94 -16.88 0.75
CA VAL A 107 14.22 -17.70 1.94
C VAL A 107 13.12 -17.51 2.99
N PHE A 108 12.72 -18.60 3.67
CA PHE A 108 11.69 -18.54 4.72
C PHE A 108 12.05 -17.56 5.85
N ASP A 109 13.32 -17.47 6.23
CA ASP A 109 13.78 -16.51 7.25
C ASP A 109 13.50 -15.05 6.86
N LEU A 110 13.62 -14.71 5.57
CA LEU A 110 13.30 -13.35 5.10
C LEU A 110 11.79 -13.10 5.12
N ARG A 111 10.98 -14.08 4.73
CA ARG A 111 9.50 -13.97 4.87
C ARG A 111 9.09 -13.85 6.34
N ARG A 112 9.74 -14.61 7.23
CA ARG A 112 9.55 -14.53 8.68
C ARG A 112 9.85 -13.13 9.20
N ILE A 113 10.95 -12.51 8.77
CA ILE A 113 11.29 -11.12 9.09
C ILE A 113 10.22 -10.15 8.58
N LEU A 114 9.74 -10.30 7.33
CA LEU A 114 8.68 -9.46 6.78
C LEU A 114 7.37 -9.56 7.60
N ILE A 115 6.97 -10.78 7.97
CA ILE A 115 5.78 -11.02 8.79
C ILE A 115 5.96 -10.47 10.20
N ARG A 116 7.14 -10.62 10.81
CA ARG A 116 7.46 -9.99 12.10
C ARG A 116 7.27 -8.48 12.03
N TYR A 117 7.82 -7.80 11.01
CA TYR A 117 7.63 -6.37 10.84
C TYR A 117 6.19 -5.99 10.53
N TYR A 118 5.46 -6.81 9.79
CA TYR A 118 4.04 -6.58 9.53
C TYR A 118 3.24 -6.58 10.83
N ILE A 119 3.47 -7.55 11.70
CA ILE A 119 2.78 -7.64 12.99
C ILE A 119 3.19 -6.51 13.93
N LYS A 120 4.50 -6.23 14.06
CA LYS A 120 4.97 -5.09 14.84
C LYS A 120 4.40 -3.76 14.31
N SER A 121 4.24 -3.62 13.00
CA SER A 121 3.64 -2.42 12.38
C SER A 121 2.12 -2.33 12.63
N ILE A 122 1.37 -3.44 12.57
CA ILE A 122 -0.08 -3.44 12.92
C ILE A 122 -0.25 -2.93 14.34
N ILE A 123 0.56 -3.44 15.28
CA ILE A 123 0.56 -3.02 16.69
C ILE A 123 0.84 -1.51 16.79
N TYR A 124 1.87 -1.02 16.11
CA TYR A 124 2.23 0.39 16.11
C TYR A 124 1.08 1.29 15.63
N TYR A 125 0.54 1.03 14.43
CA TYR A 125 -0.50 1.88 13.83
C TYR A 125 -1.79 1.87 14.63
N MET A 126 -2.15 0.74 15.23
CA MET A 126 -3.32 0.62 16.09
C MET A 126 -3.15 1.46 17.36
N VAL A 127 -2.02 1.32 18.05
CA VAL A 127 -1.78 1.98 19.34
C VAL A 127 -1.62 3.50 19.19
N THR A 128 -0.98 3.93 18.10
CA THR A 128 -0.77 5.35 17.78
C THR A 128 -2.03 6.01 17.20
N SER A 129 -3.03 5.23 16.78
CA SER A 129 -4.28 5.75 16.24
C SER A 129 -5.02 6.65 17.25
N PRO A 130 -5.58 7.79 16.79
CA PRO A 130 -6.45 8.62 17.61
C PRO A 130 -7.76 7.90 18.01
N LYS A 131 -8.19 6.91 17.21
CA LYS A 131 -9.42 6.13 17.43
C LYS A 131 -9.25 4.93 18.36
N LEU A 132 -8.05 4.68 18.88
CA LEU A 132 -7.79 3.52 19.74
C LEU A 132 -8.78 3.40 20.90
N ILE A 133 -9.00 4.51 21.62
CA ILE A 133 -9.88 4.53 22.79
C ILE A 133 -11.34 4.22 22.41
N SER A 134 -11.78 4.68 21.22
CA SER A 134 -13.12 4.34 20.74
C SER A 134 -13.26 2.87 20.37
N TRP A 135 -12.22 2.25 19.79
CA TRP A 135 -12.25 0.82 19.45
C TRP A 135 -12.26 -0.05 20.69
N ILE A 136 -11.36 0.22 21.65
CA ILE A 136 -11.24 -0.56 22.89
C ILE A 136 -12.49 -0.46 23.77
N ARG A 137 -13.21 0.67 23.73
CA ARG A 137 -14.44 0.86 24.52
C ARG A 137 -15.71 0.43 23.78
N ASN A 138 -15.61 0.02 22.52
CA ASN A 138 -16.77 -0.35 21.75
C ASN A 138 -17.26 -1.75 22.16
N GLU A 139 -18.36 -1.80 22.90
CA GLU A 139 -18.94 -3.06 23.38
C GLU A 139 -19.35 -4.03 22.26
N SER A 140 -19.83 -3.53 21.12
CA SER A 140 -20.25 -4.43 20.02
C SER A 140 -19.03 -5.11 19.41
N LEU A 141 -17.95 -4.36 19.21
CA LEU A 141 -16.68 -4.88 18.74
C LEU A 141 -16.10 -5.89 19.74
N LEU A 142 -16.04 -5.55 21.03
CA LEU A 142 -15.55 -6.46 22.07
C LEU A 142 -16.40 -7.73 22.22
N LYS A 143 -17.72 -7.66 21.95
CA LYS A 143 -18.60 -8.84 21.92
C LYS A 143 -18.25 -9.78 20.77
N SER A 144 -17.99 -9.25 19.58
CA SER A 144 -17.52 -10.05 18.44
C SER A 144 -16.13 -10.66 18.68
N LEU A 145 -15.27 -9.94 19.42
CA LEU A 145 -13.91 -10.37 19.74
C LEU A 145 -13.79 -11.29 20.97
N GLN A 146 -14.89 -11.65 21.62
CA GLN A 146 -14.88 -12.55 22.79
C GLN A 146 -14.08 -13.84 22.61
N PRO A 147 -14.07 -14.50 21.42
CA PRO A 147 -13.24 -15.69 21.21
C PRO A 147 -11.75 -15.40 21.42
N PHE A 148 -11.26 -14.27 20.91
CA PHE A 148 -9.85 -13.86 20.98
C PHE A 148 -9.40 -13.47 22.39
N ALA A 149 -10.34 -13.14 23.29
CA ALA A 149 -10.04 -12.83 24.68
C ALA A 149 -9.73 -14.07 25.53
N LYS A 150 -10.15 -15.26 25.09
CA LYS A 150 -9.98 -16.50 25.87
C LYS A 150 -8.56 -17.03 25.76
N TRP A 151 -7.94 -17.33 26.91
CA TRP A 151 -6.56 -17.87 26.95
C TRP A 151 -6.37 -19.16 26.15
N HIS A 152 -7.40 -20.02 26.14
CA HIS A 152 -7.39 -21.32 25.46
C HIS A 152 -7.86 -21.24 24.00
N TYR A 153 -8.06 -20.04 23.46
CA TYR A 153 -8.35 -19.86 22.05
C TYR A 153 -7.13 -20.27 21.23
N ILE A 154 -7.34 -21.14 20.25
CA ILE A 154 -6.31 -21.60 19.32
C ILE A 154 -6.82 -21.25 17.94
N GLU A 155 -6.12 -20.33 17.29
CA GLU A 155 -6.34 -20.04 15.89
C GLU A 155 -5.70 -21.14 15.05
N ARG A 156 -6.55 -22.01 14.48
CA ARG A 156 -6.13 -23.18 13.71
C ARG A 156 -6.47 -22.95 12.24
N ASP A 157 -5.49 -22.46 11.49
CA ASP A 157 -5.57 -22.41 10.04
C ASP A 157 -4.22 -22.82 9.44
N LEU A 158 -4.11 -24.10 9.11
CA LEU A 158 -2.89 -24.71 8.56
C LEU A 158 -2.51 -24.14 7.18
N ALA A 159 -3.46 -23.50 6.47
CA ALA A 159 -3.18 -22.85 5.19
C ALA A 159 -2.58 -21.45 5.37
N MET A 160 -2.75 -20.84 6.56
CA MET A 160 -2.38 -19.46 6.83
C MET A 160 -1.17 -19.33 7.75
N PHE A 161 -1.02 -20.25 8.72
CA PHE A 161 0.03 -20.18 9.74
C PHE A 161 1.08 -21.26 9.57
N ASN A 162 2.35 -20.88 9.72
CA ASN A 162 3.48 -21.77 9.47
C ASN A 162 4.61 -21.53 10.47
N MET A 163 5.17 -22.60 11.04
CA MET A 163 6.30 -22.52 11.98
C MET A 163 7.57 -21.85 11.40
N ASN A 164 7.72 -21.87 10.07
CA ASN A 164 8.86 -21.27 9.39
C ASN A 164 8.69 -19.76 9.18
N ILE A 165 7.48 -19.23 9.33
CA ILE A 165 7.14 -17.83 9.00
C ILE A 165 6.64 -17.07 10.24
N ASP A 166 5.92 -17.73 11.15
CA ASP A 166 5.29 -17.13 12.31
C ASP A 166 6.09 -17.38 13.59
N ASP A 167 6.56 -16.32 14.25
CA ASP A 167 7.36 -16.39 15.49
C ASP A 167 6.59 -16.98 16.69
N ASP A 168 5.28 -16.83 16.72
CA ASP A 168 4.36 -17.21 17.79
C ASP A 168 3.56 -18.49 17.49
N TYR A 169 3.94 -19.22 16.44
CA TYR A 169 3.32 -20.50 16.10
C TYR A 169 3.71 -21.59 17.10
N VAL A 170 2.73 -22.36 17.56
CA VAL A 170 2.93 -23.45 18.52
C VAL A 170 2.78 -24.80 17.82
N PRO A 171 3.88 -25.53 17.52
CA PRO A 171 3.82 -26.77 16.73
C PRO A 171 2.93 -27.86 17.33
N CYS A 172 2.92 -27.99 18.66
CA CYS A 172 2.10 -29.01 19.35
C CYS A 172 0.60 -28.70 19.33
N LEU A 173 0.21 -27.44 19.14
CA LEU A 173 -1.19 -27.02 19.05
C LEU A 173 -1.65 -26.76 17.61
N GLN A 174 -0.72 -26.82 16.65
CA GLN A 174 -0.94 -26.57 15.23
C GLN A 174 -1.63 -25.23 14.94
N GLY A 175 -1.16 -24.18 15.59
CA GLY A 175 -1.77 -22.86 15.46
C GLY A 175 -1.12 -21.82 16.37
N ILE A 176 -1.75 -20.65 16.41
CA ILE A 176 -1.32 -19.56 17.28
C ILE A 176 -2.29 -19.44 18.44
N THR A 177 -1.74 -19.20 19.62
CA THR A 177 -2.52 -18.97 20.83
C THR A 177 -2.32 -17.55 21.31
N ARG A 178 -3.26 -17.06 22.11
CA ARG A 178 -3.09 -15.78 22.77
C ARG A 178 -1.84 -15.74 23.66
N ALA A 179 -1.56 -16.84 24.37
CA ALA A 179 -0.38 -16.95 25.22
C ALA A 179 0.93 -16.86 24.40
N SER A 180 1.04 -17.60 23.29
CA SER A 180 2.22 -17.52 22.42
C SER A 180 2.37 -16.15 21.77
N TYR A 181 1.26 -15.51 21.38
CA TYR A 181 1.28 -14.13 20.88
C TYR A 181 1.79 -13.15 21.93
N CYS A 182 1.28 -13.21 23.17
CA CYS A 182 1.75 -12.36 24.26
C CYS A 182 3.23 -12.59 24.57
N ASN A 183 3.69 -13.85 24.58
CA ASN A 183 5.10 -14.16 24.81
C ASN A 183 6.05 -13.48 23.82
N VAL A 184 5.60 -13.25 22.58
CA VAL A 184 6.42 -12.63 21.52
C VAL A 184 6.21 -11.12 21.42
N TYR A 185 4.97 -10.63 21.54
CA TYR A 185 4.62 -9.25 21.17
C TYR A 185 4.16 -8.37 22.32
N LEU A 186 3.92 -8.89 23.54
CA LEU A 186 3.41 -8.10 24.65
C LEU A 186 4.34 -6.95 25.03
N GLU A 187 5.65 -7.18 25.07
CA GLU A 187 6.64 -6.14 25.37
C GLU A 187 6.52 -4.96 24.38
N TRP A 188 6.36 -5.27 23.08
CA TRP A 188 6.18 -4.26 22.04
C TRP A 188 4.86 -3.49 22.17
N ILE A 189 3.76 -4.18 22.50
CA ILE A 189 2.45 -3.55 22.76
C ILE A 189 2.56 -2.56 23.93
N GLN A 190 3.16 -3.01 25.05
CA GLN A 190 3.37 -2.19 26.24
C GLN A 190 4.31 -1.01 25.98
N TYR A 191 5.34 -1.22 25.16
CA TYR A 191 6.24 -0.15 24.72
C TYR A 191 5.48 0.92 23.93
N CYS A 192 4.73 0.52 22.91
CA CYS A 192 3.92 1.43 22.09
C CYS A 192 2.89 2.19 22.94
N ALA A 193 2.22 1.50 23.87
CA ALA A 193 1.22 2.10 24.74
C ALA A 193 1.81 3.18 25.65
N ARG A 194 3.02 2.98 26.18
CA ARG A 194 3.75 3.95 27.01
C ARG A 194 4.25 5.17 26.24
N ARG A 195 4.66 5.00 24.97
CA ARG A 195 5.15 6.08 24.11
C ARG A 195 4.04 6.97 23.52
N ARG A 196 2.77 6.58 23.65
CA ARG A 196 1.62 7.33 23.12
C ARG A 196 1.58 8.75 23.71
N GLN A 197 1.45 9.76 22.84
CA GLN A 197 1.55 11.19 23.20
C GLN A 197 0.39 11.74 24.05
N GLU A 198 -0.68 10.96 24.30
CA GLU A 198 -1.78 11.35 25.18
C GLU A 198 -1.70 10.65 26.56
N PRO A 199 -0.95 11.22 27.52
CA PRO A 199 -0.74 10.64 28.84
C PRO A 199 -1.97 10.66 29.77
N SER A 200 -3.09 11.28 29.36
CA SER A 200 -4.23 11.54 30.25
C SER A 200 -5.14 10.36 30.54
N LYS A 201 -4.95 9.20 29.88
CA LYS A 201 -5.71 7.97 30.15
C LYS A 201 -4.75 6.80 30.18
N HIS A 202 -4.52 6.26 31.37
CA HIS A 202 -3.80 5.00 31.54
C HIS A 202 -4.51 3.93 30.69
N LEU A 203 -3.82 3.45 29.66
CA LEU A 203 -4.27 2.34 28.83
C LEU A 203 -3.88 1.07 29.57
N ASP A 204 -4.86 0.22 29.86
CA ASP A 204 -4.60 -1.14 30.31
C ASP A 204 -3.95 -1.91 29.16
N SER A 205 -2.73 -2.42 29.41
CA SER A 205 -1.90 -3.16 28.47
C SER A 205 -1.45 -4.50 29.06
N ASP A 206 -2.17 -4.99 30.07
CA ASP A 206 -1.94 -6.33 30.61
C ASP A 206 -2.38 -7.38 29.59
N GLU A 207 -1.92 -8.62 29.78
CA GLU A 207 -2.23 -9.73 28.88
C GLU A 207 -3.73 -9.86 28.64
N ASP A 208 -4.55 -9.65 29.68
CA ASP A 208 -6.01 -9.74 29.66
C ASP A 208 -6.73 -8.50 29.12
N SER A 209 -5.99 -7.45 28.78
CA SER A 209 -6.57 -6.18 28.37
C SER A 209 -7.33 -6.28 27.04
N PRO A 210 -8.36 -5.42 26.84
CA PRO A 210 -9.05 -5.29 25.57
C PRO A 210 -8.13 -4.73 24.47
N LEU A 211 -7.06 -4.02 24.83
CA LEU A 211 -5.99 -3.62 23.91
C LEU A 211 -5.32 -4.85 23.29
N VAL A 212 -4.86 -5.78 24.13
CA VAL A 212 -4.19 -7.01 23.66
C VAL A 212 -5.15 -7.89 22.87
N THR A 213 -6.43 -7.94 23.25
CA THR A 213 -7.45 -8.70 22.51
C THR A 213 -7.67 -8.14 21.10
N LEU A 214 -7.86 -6.82 20.98
CA LEU A 214 -7.99 -6.17 19.67
C LEU A 214 -6.71 -6.34 18.84
N SER A 215 -5.55 -6.21 19.49
CA SER A 215 -4.26 -6.38 18.85
C SER A 215 -4.07 -7.77 18.28
N PHE A 216 -4.36 -8.78 19.08
CA PHE A 216 -4.29 -10.18 18.67
C PHE A 216 -5.23 -10.45 17.49
N ALA A 217 -6.48 -9.99 17.56
CA ALA A 217 -7.45 -10.17 16.48
C ALA A 217 -7.02 -9.50 15.15
N LEU A 218 -6.50 -8.27 15.21
CA LEU A 218 -6.00 -7.57 14.02
C LEU A 218 -4.75 -8.24 13.41
N CYS A 219 -3.87 -8.79 14.25
CA CYS A 219 -2.69 -9.51 13.80
C CYS A 219 -3.08 -10.82 13.08
N ILE A 220 -4.05 -11.55 13.63
CA ILE A 220 -4.63 -12.74 12.98
C ILE A 220 -5.30 -12.36 11.65
N LEU A 221 -6.12 -11.31 11.64
CA LEU A 221 -6.75 -10.77 10.44
C LEU A 221 -5.71 -10.46 9.35
N GLY A 222 -4.66 -9.73 9.71
CA GLY A 222 -3.62 -9.32 8.76
C GLY A 222 -2.92 -10.52 8.11
N ARG A 223 -2.59 -11.56 8.90
CA ARG A 223 -1.99 -12.80 8.38
C ARG A 223 -2.96 -13.59 7.51
N ARG A 224 -4.22 -13.72 7.93
CA ARG A 224 -5.25 -14.43 7.17
C ARG A 224 -5.56 -13.73 5.85
N ALA A 225 -5.60 -12.40 5.83
CA ALA A 225 -5.76 -11.63 4.61
C ALA A 225 -4.62 -11.92 3.61
N LEU A 226 -3.38 -11.99 4.11
CA LEU A 226 -2.21 -12.27 3.28
C LEU A 226 -2.24 -13.70 2.72
N GLY A 227 -2.52 -14.69 3.58
CA GLY A 227 -2.60 -16.08 3.13
C GLY A 227 -3.79 -16.33 2.20
N THR A 228 -4.92 -15.65 2.41
CA THR A 228 -6.10 -15.72 1.50
C THR A 228 -5.76 -15.14 0.13
N ALA A 229 -5.07 -14.00 0.08
CA ALA A 229 -4.60 -13.41 -1.17
C ALA A 229 -3.55 -14.32 -1.85
N ALA A 230 -2.75 -15.06 -1.08
CA ALA A 230 -1.81 -16.07 -1.55
C ALA A 230 -2.46 -17.45 -1.83
N HIS A 231 -3.80 -17.54 -1.90
CA HIS A 231 -4.54 -18.78 -2.16
C HIS A 231 -4.22 -19.94 -1.20
N GLY A 232 -3.87 -19.64 0.05
CA GLY A 232 -3.47 -20.63 1.07
C GLY A 232 -2.12 -21.30 0.79
N MET A 233 -1.37 -20.81 -0.21
CA MET A 233 -0.10 -21.38 -0.67
C MET A 233 1.08 -20.44 -0.36
N ALA A 234 1.03 -19.71 0.76
CA ALA A 234 2.08 -18.76 1.16
C ALA A 234 3.50 -19.38 1.32
N ILE A 235 3.59 -20.71 1.31
CA ILE A 235 4.85 -21.47 1.26
C ILE A 235 5.54 -21.29 -0.11
N SER A 236 4.78 -21.18 -1.20
CA SER A 236 5.31 -20.83 -2.52
C SER A 236 5.70 -19.36 -2.56
N LEU A 237 6.86 -19.04 -3.15
CA LEU A 237 7.32 -17.67 -3.32
C LEU A 237 6.36 -16.86 -4.19
N ASP A 238 5.94 -17.42 -5.32
CA ASP A 238 5.12 -16.72 -6.31
C ASP A 238 3.73 -16.39 -5.75
N SER A 239 3.11 -17.35 -5.06
CA SER A 239 1.85 -17.14 -4.36
C SER A 239 1.98 -16.09 -3.24
N PHE A 240 3.10 -16.11 -2.50
CA PHE A 240 3.37 -15.14 -1.45
C PHE A 240 3.53 -13.72 -2.01
N LEU A 241 4.31 -13.54 -3.08
CA LEU A 241 4.51 -12.26 -3.75
C LEU A 241 3.21 -11.73 -4.36
N TYR A 242 2.42 -12.61 -4.98
CA TYR A 242 1.09 -12.26 -5.49
C TYR A 242 0.16 -11.76 -4.37
N GLY A 243 0.12 -12.49 -3.26
CA GLY A 243 -0.67 -12.11 -2.09
C GLY A 243 -0.22 -10.77 -1.50
N LEU A 244 1.09 -10.59 -1.31
CA LEU A 244 1.69 -9.36 -0.81
C LEU A 244 1.35 -8.16 -1.71
N HIS A 245 1.51 -8.29 -3.01
CA HIS A 245 1.22 -7.23 -3.98
C HIS A 245 -0.28 -6.88 -4.06
N THR A 246 -1.15 -7.89 -3.97
CA THR A 246 -2.61 -7.70 -3.92
C THR A 246 -3.01 -6.87 -2.70
N LEU A 247 -2.50 -7.22 -1.52
CA LEU A 247 -2.74 -6.44 -0.31
C LEU A 247 -2.06 -5.06 -0.35
N PHE A 248 -0.88 -4.93 -0.96
CA PHE A 248 -0.17 -3.66 -1.11
C PHE A 248 -1.00 -2.62 -1.89
N LYS A 249 -1.69 -3.09 -2.95
CA LYS A 249 -2.68 -2.31 -3.72
C LYS A 249 -3.91 -1.92 -2.91
N GLY A 250 -4.18 -2.62 -1.80
CA GLY A 250 -5.34 -2.41 -0.94
C GLY A 250 -6.51 -3.35 -1.21
N ASP A 251 -6.32 -4.43 -1.97
CA ASP A 251 -7.37 -5.44 -2.20
C ASP A 251 -7.37 -6.46 -1.04
N PHE A 252 -8.15 -6.16 -0.01
CA PHE A 252 -8.33 -7.03 1.16
C PHE A 252 -9.61 -7.86 1.04
N ARG A 253 -9.44 -9.17 0.88
CA ARG A 253 -10.55 -10.14 0.87
C ARG A 253 -10.85 -10.62 2.28
N ILE A 254 -11.80 -9.96 2.94
CA ILE A 254 -12.21 -10.28 4.31
C ILE A 254 -13.15 -11.49 4.31
N THR A 255 -12.88 -12.46 5.19
CA THR A 255 -13.70 -13.67 5.35
C THR A 255 -14.84 -13.43 6.34
N ALA A 256 -15.85 -14.30 6.36
CA ALA A 256 -16.98 -14.19 7.30
C ALA A 256 -16.55 -14.16 8.78
N GLN A 257 -15.41 -14.78 9.11
CA GLN A 257 -14.86 -14.80 10.47
C GLN A 257 -14.31 -13.43 10.92
N ASP A 258 -14.04 -12.55 9.96
CA ASP A 258 -13.39 -11.26 10.15
C ASP A 258 -14.30 -10.07 9.92
N GLU A 259 -15.61 -10.30 9.75
CA GLU A 259 -16.60 -9.24 9.50
C GLU A 259 -16.65 -8.18 10.61
N TRP A 260 -16.15 -8.52 11.81
CA TRP A 260 -16.01 -7.58 12.92
C TRP A 260 -15.19 -6.34 12.54
N VAL A 261 -14.27 -6.43 11.56
CA VAL A 261 -13.49 -5.29 11.08
C VAL A 261 -14.36 -4.20 10.44
N PHE A 262 -15.55 -4.56 9.92
CA PHE A 262 -16.48 -3.62 9.33
C PHE A 262 -17.20 -2.74 10.36
N ALA A 263 -17.04 -3.00 11.66
CA ALA A 263 -17.48 -2.09 12.70
C ALA A 263 -16.79 -0.71 12.61
N ASP A 264 -15.53 -0.66 12.15
CA ASP A 264 -14.85 0.57 11.73
C ASP A 264 -13.78 0.23 10.68
N ILE A 265 -14.03 0.59 9.42
CA ILE A 265 -13.15 0.29 8.29
C ILE A 265 -11.76 0.94 8.42
N ASP A 266 -11.59 1.91 9.32
CA ASP A 266 -10.27 2.48 9.61
C ASP A 266 -9.33 1.45 10.24
N LEU A 267 -9.84 0.40 10.89
CA LEU A 267 -9.01 -0.74 11.31
C LEU A 267 -8.28 -1.38 10.12
N LEU A 268 -8.90 -1.40 8.94
CA LEU A 268 -8.28 -1.91 7.73
C LEU A 268 -7.40 -0.85 7.06
N HIS A 269 -7.98 0.32 6.75
CA HIS A 269 -7.33 1.34 5.92
C HIS A 269 -6.29 2.19 6.65
N LYS A 270 -6.37 2.32 7.98
CA LYS A 270 -5.45 3.13 8.79
C LYS A 270 -4.50 2.31 9.65
N VAL A 271 -4.73 1.00 9.77
CA VAL A 271 -3.88 0.11 10.56
C VAL A 271 -3.30 -1.01 9.69
N VAL A 272 -4.11 -1.96 9.22
CA VAL A 272 -3.60 -3.16 8.55
C VAL A 272 -2.93 -2.84 7.20
N ALA A 273 -3.56 -2.05 6.34
CA ALA A 273 -3.01 -1.68 5.04
C ALA A 273 -1.68 -0.88 5.12
N PRO A 274 -1.58 0.21 5.92
CA PRO A 274 -0.31 0.90 6.08
C PRO A 274 0.74 0.06 6.80
N ALA A 275 0.36 -0.85 7.70
CA ALA A 275 1.30 -1.76 8.35
C ALA A 275 2.00 -2.70 7.35
N LEU A 276 1.28 -3.23 6.36
CA LEU A 276 1.86 -4.07 5.31
C LEU A 276 2.86 -3.27 4.44
N ARG A 277 2.54 -2.01 4.17
CA ARG A 277 3.40 -1.11 3.39
C ARG A 277 4.66 -0.75 4.17
N MET A 278 4.51 -0.43 5.45
CA MET A 278 5.63 -0.13 6.34
C MET A 278 6.53 -1.35 6.55
N SER A 279 5.98 -2.55 6.65
CA SER A 279 6.79 -3.77 6.80
C SER A 279 7.70 -4.01 5.60
N LEU A 280 7.27 -3.66 4.38
CA LEU A 280 8.11 -3.75 3.19
C LEU A 280 9.30 -2.76 3.27
N LYS A 281 9.08 -1.52 3.74
CA LYS A 281 10.18 -0.55 3.95
C LYS A 281 11.15 -1.02 5.04
N LEU A 282 10.64 -1.48 6.19
CA LEU A 282 11.47 -2.02 7.26
C LEU A 282 12.29 -3.24 6.81
N HIS A 283 11.66 -4.14 6.07
CA HIS A 283 12.33 -5.31 5.50
C HIS A 283 13.42 -4.93 4.48
N GLN A 284 13.20 -3.89 3.67
CA GLN A 284 14.24 -3.38 2.76
C GLN A 284 15.42 -2.79 3.53
N ASP A 285 15.15 -2.08 4.62
CA ASP A 285 16.19 -1.40 5.40
C ASP A 285 17.05 -2.36 6.24
N GLN A 286 16.49 -3.51 6.64
CA GLN A 286 17.20 -4.60 7.32
C GLN A 286 18.46 -5.09 6.58
N PHE A 287 18.52 -4.95 5.25
CA PHE A 287 19.71 -5.32 4.47
C PHE A 287 20.89 -4.35 4.64
N THR A 288 20.62 -3.12 5.09
CA THR A 288 21.64 -2.12 5.38
C THR A 288 22.11 -2.24 6.83
N CYS A 289 21.16 -2.42 7.75
CA CYS A 289 21.41 -2.51 9.19
C CYS A 289 20.67 -3.71 9.80
N PRO A 290 21.24 -4.92 9.74
CA PRO A 290 20.62 -6.08 10.36
C PRO A 290 20.55 -5.91 11.89
N ASP A 291 19.48 -6.46 12.48
CA ASP A 291 19.23 -6.55 13.93
C ASP A 291 18.98 -5.24 14.68
N GLU A 292 19.07 -4.08 14.00
CA GLU A 292 18.84 -2.77 14.62
C GLU A 292 17.39 -2.64 15.15
N TYR A 293 16.44 -3.26 14.45
CA TYR A 293 15.02 -3.24 14.78
C TYR A 293 14.55 -4.27 15.81
N GLU A 294 15.48 -4.98 16.44
CA GLU A 294 15.15 -5.75 17.64
C GLU A 294 15.04 -4.87 18.89
N ASP A 295 15.69 -3.69 18.92
CA ASP A 295 15.45 -2.68 19.95
C ASP A 295 14.10 -1.98 19.72
N PRO A 296 13.14 -2.06 20.68
CA PRO A 296 11.86 -1.37 20.59
C PRO A 296 11.97 0.14 20.36
N VAL A 297 13.00 0.78 20.91
CA VAL A 297 13.24 2.23 20.75
C VAL A 297 13.55 2.55 19.30
N VAL A 298 14.51 1.84 18.73
CA VAL A 298 14.96 2.11 17.37
C VAL A 298 13.85 1.81 16.36
N LEU A 299 13.13 0.70 16.53
CA LEU A 299 12.00 0.38 15.67
C LEU A 299 10.89 1.43 15.74
N TYR A 300 10.52 1.89 16.93
CA TYR A 300 9.48 2.91 17.08
C TYR A 300 9.85 4.23 16.40
N GLU A 301 11.09 4.67 16.59
CA GLU A 301 11.62 5.91 16.00
C GLU A 301 11.77 5.79 14.49
N ALA A 302 12.17 4.62 13.99
CA ALA A 302 12.28 4.34 12.56
C ALA A 302 10.91 4.40 11.86
N ILE A 303 9.89 3.71 12.40
CA ILE A 303 8.53 3.78 11.84
C ILE A 303 8.04 5.23 11.82
N GLN A 304 8.21 5.97 12.92
CA GLN A 304 7.79 7.38 13.01
C GLN A 304 8.54 8.29 12.02
N SER A 305 9.82 8.01 11.78
CA SER A 305 10.64 8.71 10.78
C SER A 305 10.15 8.41 9.37
N PHE A 306 9.94 7.13 9.05
CA PHE A 306 9.49 6.71 7.72
C PHE A 306 8.09 7.23 7.38
N GLU A 307 7.16 7.29 8.34
CA GLU A 307 5.84 7.91 8.13
C GLU A 307 5.92 9.38 7.67
N LYS A 308 6.96 10.11 8.09
CA LYS A 308 7.13 11.52 7.75
C LYS A 308 7.87 11.71 6.42
N LYS A 309 8.86 10.86 6.14
CA LYS A 309 9.80 11.00 5.02
C LYS A 309 9.34 10.26 3.77
N VAL A 310 8.80 9.05 3.93
CA VAL A 310 8.55 8.10 2.84
C VAL A 310 7.06 8.02 2.56
N VAL A 311 6.67 8.17 1.29
CA VAL A 311 5.32 7.83 0.84
C VAL A 311 5.31 6.44 0.23
N ILE A 312 4.73 5.48 0.97
CA ILE A 312 4.63 4.09 0.54
C ILE A 312 3.21 3.83 0.01
N CYS A 313 3.06 3.67 -1.30
CA CYS A 313 1.79 3.33 -1.93
C CYS A 313 1.99 2.76 -3.34
N HIS A 314 0.95 2.16 -3.90
CA HIS A 314 0.97 1.69 -5.29
C HIS A 314 0.94 2.89 -6.26
N GLU A 315 1.63 2.78 -7.39
CA GLU A 315 1.77 3.88 -8.38
C GLU A 315 0.42 4.38 -8.94
N GLY A 316 -0.59 3.51 -8.94
CA GLY A 316 -1.96 3.85 -9.32
C GLY A 316 -2.70 4.72 -8.29
N ASP A 317 -2.24 4.78 -7.04
CA ASP A 317 -2.87 5.54 -5.95
C ASP A 317 -2.74 7.06 -6.22
N PRO A 318 -3.81 7.86 -6.08
CA PRO A 318 -3.74 9.32 -6.14
C PRO A 318 -2.67 9.93 -5.21
N ALA A 319 -2.40 9.29 -4.07
CA ALA A 319 -1.37 9.72 -3.13
C ALA A 319 0.04 9.67 -3.74
N TRP A 320 0.32 8.73 -4.63
CA TRP A 320 1.61 8.63 -5.34
C TRP A 320 1.88 9.90 -6.15
N ARG A 321 0.92 10.27 -7.02
CA ARG A 321 1.02 11.50 -7.83
C ARG A 321 1.07 12.74 -6.94
N GLY A 322 0.26 12.77 -5.87
CA GLY A 322 0.30 13.85 -4.89
C GLY A 322 1.67 14.03 -4.24
N ALA A 323 2.35 12.93 -3.92
CA ALA A 323 3.67 12.94 -3.30
C ALA A 323 4.77 13.44 -4.25
N VAL A 324 4.77 12.96 -5.51
CA VAL A 324 5.67 13.44 -6.57
C VAL A 324 5.50 14.94 -6.78
N LEU A 325 4.26 15.44 -6.85
CA LEU A 325 3.98 16.86 -7.06
C LEU A 325 4.35 17.72 -5.84
N ALA A 326 4.26 17.14 -4.64
CA ALA A 326 4.67 17.80 -3.40
C ALA A 326 6.18 17.71 -3.14
N ASN A 327 6.96 17.13 -4.06
CA ASN A 327 8.40 16.91 -3.91
C ASN A 327 8.76 16.22 -2.59
N ARG A 328 8.05 15.12 -2.28
CA ARG A 328 8.35 14.30 -1.09
C ARG A 328 9.75 13.69 -1.19
N GLU A 329 10.41 13.51 -0.06
CA GLU A 329 11.81 13.06 0.00
C GLU A 329 12.00 11.67 -0.60
N GLU A 330 11.18 10.70 -0.18
CA GLU A 330 11.27 9.31 -0.62
C GLU A 330 9.88 8.77 -1.03
N LEU A 331 9.88 7.90 -2.04
CA LEU A 331 8.70 7.16 -2.49
C LEU A 331 9.03 5.66 -2.45
N LEU A 332 8.05 4.81 -2.17
CA LEU A 332 8.22 3.36 -2.27
C LEU A 332 6.98 2.71 -2.84
N THR A 333 7.17 1.88 -3.86
CA THR A 333 6.10 1.07 -4.47
C THR A 333 6.56 -0.35 -4.72
N LEU A 334 5.61 -1.29 -4.72
CA LEU A 334 5.80 -2.66 -5.18
C LEU A 334 5.12 -2.78 -6.55
N ARG A 335 5.92 -2.92 -7.60
CA ARG A 335 5.47 -3.06 -8.99
C ARG A 335 5.48 -4.53 -9.39
N HIS A 336 4.49 -4.92 -10.17
CA HIS A 336 4.44 -6.21 -10.86
C HIS A 336 4.67 -5.98 -12.35
N VAL A 337 5.70 -6.60 -12.89
CA VAL A 337 6.13 -6.48 -14.29
C VAL A 337 5.93 -7.83 -14.97
N VAL A 338 5.11 -7.83 -16.02
CA VAL A 338 4.81 -9.01 -16.83
C VAL A 338 5.27 -8.72 -18.25
N ASP A 339 6.44 -9.23 -18.61
CA ASP A 339 7.01 -9.17 -19.96
C ASP A 339 6.99 -10.58 -20.59
N GLU A 340 7.17 -10.69 -21.91
CA GLU A 340 7.16 -11.97 -22.65
C GLU A 340 8.24 -12.94 -22.11
N GLY A 341 7.88 -13.73 -21.09
CA GLY A 341 8.73 -14.72 -20.43
C GLY A 341 9.24 -14.38 -19.03
N ALA A 342 8.91 -13.19 -18.47
CA ALA A 342 9.31 -12.80 -17.12
C ALA A 342 8.09 -12.28 -16.32
N ASP A 343 7.83 -12.93 -15.18
CA ASP A 343 6.79 -12.54 -14.22
C ASP A 343 7.49 -12.14 -12.91
N GLU A 344 7.75 -10.83 -12.74
CA GLU A 344 8.60 -10.31 -11.68
C GLU A 344 7.90 -9.27 -10.81
N TYR A 345 8.18 -9.34 -9.50
CA TYR A 345 7.80 -8.32 -8.53
C TYR A 345 9.03 -7.50 -8.17
N LYS A 346 8.89 -6.18 -8.19
CA LYS A 346 9.99 -5.23 -8.04
C LYS A 346 9.65 -4.16 -7.00
N VAL A 347 10.52 -4.01 -6.00
CA VAL A 347 10.46 -2.92 -5.02
C VAL A 347 11.19 -1.73 -5.62
N ILE A 348 10.47 -0.63 -5.81
CA ILE A 348 10.98 0.59 -6.43
C ILE A 348 11.00 1.70 -5.39
N MET A 349 12.16 2.36 -5.28
CA MET A 349 12.41 3.48 -4.37
C MET A 349 12.96 4.69 -5.11
#